data_AF-A0A067N1S4-F1
#
_entry.id   AF-A0A067N1S4-F1
#
_cell.length_a   1.000
_cell.length_b   1.000
_cell.length_c   1.000
_cell.angle_alpha   90.00
_cell.angle_beta   90.00
_cell.angle_gamma   90.00
#
_symmetry.space_group_name_H-M   'P 1'
#
loop_
_entity.id
_entity.type
_entity.pdbx_description
1 polymer ?
#
loop_
_entity_poly.entity_id
_entity_poly.type
_entity_poly.pdbx_seq_one_letter_code
_entity_poly.pdbx_strand_id
1 'polypeptide(L)'
;MRGDVRPTQRPPVAELANLSEEFGVGRESIKRVAGTRAKPILSLSLSLSLSLSLPMFAGALALSLQLASLVVAAPSLSVSVSSSHASVNSVNSLHVTATIINTGNEILRLLNDPSSVMGTSWETNSFRFVKNGSDAAPGFRGAMVKWSPTLAAEINAMTTIEPNQTVEFDHDLSTRYDFSNVGAGPFDIHAQDTFIHIDQAGNPVSLKAAVSTPASVTMGGSLNAVRTTVRSAKFAKRAKFNDCSAAQETDINNAVSAASSLATAAFNYLKSHTTTTPRYTNWFGTFDSGRHSTVTSNFQV
;
A
#
# COMPACT_ATOMS: atom_id res chain seq x y z
N MET A 1 -11.12 28.77 60.16
CA MET A 1 -9.79 28.14 60.14
C MET A 1 -9.23 28.31 58.73
N ARG A 2 -8.20 29.16 58.58
CA ARG A 2 -7.53 29.46 57.32
C ARG A 2 -6.62 28.28 56.96
N GLY A 3 -6.78 27.73 55.75
CA GLY A 3 -5.92 26.69 55.17
C GLY A 3 -5.00 27.30 54.13
N ASP A 4 -3.72 27.25 54.42
CA ASP A 4 -2.57 27.75 53.67
C ASP A 4 -2.46 27.13 52.27
N VAL A 5 -2.31 27.98 51.24
CA VAL A 5 -1.93 27.57 49.88
C VAL A 5 -0.41 27.70 49.77
N ARG A 6 0.28 26.57 49.73
CA ARG A 6 1.73 26.50 49.47
C ARG A 6 1.96 26.37 47.95
N PRO A 7 2.80 27.22 47.33
CA PRO A 7 3.07 27.15 45.89
C PRO A 7 4.12 26.07 45.60
N THR A 8 3.82 25.15 44.69
CA THR A 8 4.80 24.18 44.19
C THR A 8 5.71 24.82 43.16
N GLN A 9 6.99 24.75 43.48
CA GLN A 9 8.14 25.33 42.83
C GLN A 9 8.44 24.61 41.50
N ARG A 10 8.69 25.39 40.45
CA ARG A 10 9.10 24.94 39.12
C ARG A 10 10.63 24.73 39.10
N PRO A 11 11.19 23.61 38.62
CA PRO A 11 12.63 23.50 38.37
C PRO A 11 13.00 24.03 36.97
N PRO A 12 14.28 24.41 36.75
CA PRO A 12 14.69 25.35 35.72
C PRO A 12 15.02 24.71 34.36
N VAL A 13 14.95 25.57 33.34
CA VAL A 13 15.39 25.37 31.96
C VAL A 13 16.92 25.52 31.90
N ALA A 14 17.64 24.47 31.52
CA ALA A 14 18.89 24.54 30.75
C ALA A 14 19.36 23.14 30.33
N GLU A 15 19.88 23.08 29.11
CA GLU A 15 20.91 22.14 28.65
C GLU A 15 20.48 20.72 28.23
N LEU A 16 20.32 20.53 26.91
CA LEU A 16 21.16 19.63 26.12
C LEU A 16 20.87 19.88 24.62
N ALA A 17 21.65 20.80 24.07
CA ALA A 17 21.93 20.87 22.64
C ALA A 17 23.07 19.89 22.35
N ASN A 18 22.81 18.80 21.64
CA ASN A 18 23.74 18.20 20.68
C ASN A 18 23.10 16.97 20.05
N LEU A 19 23.01 16.96 18.72
CA LEU A 19 23.12 15.81 17.80
C LEU A 19 22.61 16.25 16.42
N SER A 20 23.38 17.13 15.78
CA SER A 20 23.22 17.46 14.37
C SER A 20 24.60 17.60 13.74
N GLU A 21 25.33 16.48 13.65
CA GLU A 21 26.59 16.41 12.90
C GLU A 21 26.89 14.95 12.57
N GLU A 22 26.31 14.45 11.48
CA GLU A 22 26.95 13.48 10.60
C GLU A 22 26.17 13.49 9.29
N PHE A 23 26.79 14.06 8.26
CA PHE A 23 26.74 13.69 6.84
C PHE A 23 27.33 14.87 6.06
N GLY A 24 28.66 14.95 6.11
CA GLY A 24 29.43 15.78 5.18
C GLY A 24 29.32 15.21 3.78
N VAL A 25 28.79 16.00 2.85
CA VAL A 25 29.04 15.82 1.41
C VAL A 25 29.35 17.19 0.82
N GLY A 26 30.54 17.28 0.24
CA GLY A 26 31.17 18.50 -0.24
C GLY A 26 30.39 19.21 -1.34
N ARG A 27 30.40 20.55 -1.27
CA ARG A 27 30.03 21.43 -2.38
C ARG A 27 31.24 21.64 -3.27
N GLU A 28 31.26 20.98 -4.43
CA GLU A 28 32.07 21.43 -5.56
C GLU A 28 31.22 22.30 -6.50
N SER A 29 31.81 23.42 -6.89
CA SER A 29 31.21 24.47 -7.70
C SER A 29 31.34 24.15 -9.18
N ILE A 30 30.24 24.18 -9.93
CA ILE A 30 30.28 24.12 -11.41
C ILE A 30 29.78 25.44 -11.99
N LYS A 31 30.72 26.14 -12.63
CA LYS A 31 30.53 27.38 -13.38
C LYS A 31 29.70 27.13 -14.64
N ARG A 32 28.80 28.08 -14.94
CA ARG A 32 28.13 28.26 -16.23
C ARG A 32 29.17 28.51 -17.34
N VAL A 33 28.99 27.87 -18.49
CA VAL A 33 29.37 28.43 -19.79
C VAL A 33 28.20 28.21 -20.75
N ALA A 34 27.75 29.30 -21.36
CA ALA A 34 26.70 29.36 -22.36
C ALA A 34 27.30 29.49 -23.76
N GLY A 35 26.56 29.01 -24.77
CA GLY A 35 26.77 29.29 -26.19
C GLY A 35 27.79 28.36 -26.88
N THR A 36 27.67 27.97 -28.15
CA THR A 36 26.88 28.53 -29.24
C THR A 36 26.95 27.58 -30.45
N ARG A 37 25.91 27.63 -31.30
CA ARG A 37 25.92 27.38 -32.76
C ARG A 37 26.07 25.94 -33.30
N ALA A 38 24.91 25.39 -33.70
CA ALA A 38 24.81 24.43 -34.80
C ALA A 38 24.84 25.15 -36.17
N LYS A 39 25.54 24.56 -37.14
CA LYS A 39 25.40 24.81 -38.59
C LYS A 39 25.45 23.46 -39.32
N PRO A 40 24.58 23.22 -40.33
CA PRO A 40 24.54 21.98 -41.09
C PRO A 40 25.44 22.08 -42.34
N ILE A 41 26.04 20.96 -42.76
CA ILE A 41 26.85 20.89 -43.98
C ILE A 41 26.47 19.65 -44.79
N LEU A 42 25.92 19.96 -45.97
CA LEU A 42 25.91 19.31 -47.28
C LEU A 42 25.37 17.88 -47.47
N SER A 43 24.33 17.86 -48.31
CA SER A 43 23.92 16.80 -49.22
C SER A 43 25.08 16.29 -50.09
N LEU A 44 25.21 14.98 -50.19
CA LEU A 44 26.01 14.33 -51.23
C LEU A 44 25.05 13.51 -52.13
N SER A 45 24.79 14.04 -53.33
CA SER A 45 24.17 13.32 -54.43
C SER A 45 25.20 12.42 -55.09
N LEU A 46 24.97 11.10 -55.09
CA LEU A 46 25.78 10.15 -55.86
C LEU A 46 24.90 9.47 -56.91
N SER A 47 24.98 9.97 -58.14
CA SER A 47 24.50 9.28 -59.34
C SER A 47 25.53 8.23 -59.74
N LEU A 48 25.13 6.96 -59.85
CA LEU A 48 25.97 5.95 -60.49
C LEU A 48 25.16 5.18 -61.55
N SER A 49 25.69 5.27 -62.76
CA SER A 49 25.20 4.79 -64.03
C SER A 49 25.19 3.26 -64.12
N LEU A 50 24.13 2.76 -64.77
CA LEU A 50 23.92 1.37 -65.16
C LEU A 50 24.90 0.97 -66.28
N SER A 51 25.71 -0.07 -66.07
CA SER A 51 26.40 -0.77 -67.17
C SER A 51 26.22 -2.28 -67.01
N LEU A 52 25.50 -2.85 -67.98
CA LEU A 52 25.15 -4.26 -68.10
C LEU A 52 26.31 -5.02 -68.76
N SER A 53 26.84 -6.05 -68.08
CA SER A 53 27.59 -7.12 -68.76
C SER A 53 27.62 -8.39 -67.89
N LEU A 54 26.91 -9.44 -68.30
CA LEU A 54 27.06 -10.80 -67.75
C LEU A 54 28.32 -11.45 -68.33
N PRO A 55 28.98 -12.34 -67.56
CA PRO A 55 28.89 -13.74 -67.93
C PRO A 55 28.60 -14.69 -66.75
N MET A 56 27.93 -15.80 -67.10
CA MET A 56 27.66 -16.96 -66.25
C MET A 56 28.92 -17.49 -65.57
N PHE A 57 28.92 -17.60 -64.25
CA PHE A 57 29.64 -18.64 -63.51
C PHE A 57 28.85 -19.04 -62.26
N ALA A 58 28.63 -20.34 -62.13
CA ALA A 58 27.91 -20.98 -61.04
C ALA A 58 28.68 -20.85 -59.72
N GLY A 59 28.06 -20.20 -58.74
CA GLY A 59 28.53 -20.14 -57.36
C GLY A 59 27.36 -19.73 -56.48
N ALA A 60 26.71 -20.71 -55.84
CA ALA A 60 25.59 -20.47 -54.94
C ALA A 60 26.10 -19.77 -53.66
N LEU A 61 26.13 -18.44 -53.67
CA LEU A 61 26.35 -17.63 -52.48
C LEU A 61 24.98 -17.38 -51.83
N ALA A 62 24.67 -18.14 -50.78
CA ALA A 62 23.50 -17.90 -49.95
C ALA A 62 23.67 -16.56 -49.23
N LEU A 63 23.03 -15.51 -49.76
CA LEU A 63 22.95 -14.20 -49.12
C LEU A 63 21.92 -14.31 -47.98
N SER A 64 22.38 -14.68 -46.78
CA SER A 64 21.56 -14.63 -45.57
C SER A 64 21.22 -13.16 -45.28
N LEU A 65 20.00 -12.74 -45.59
CA LEU A 65 19.44 -11.50 -45.05
C LEU A 65 19.18 -11.75 -43.55
N GLN A 66 20.12 -11.39 -42.67
CA GLN A 66 19.78 -11.20 -41.27
C GLN A 66 18.84 -9.99 -41.19
N LEU A 67 17.54 -10.23 -41.15
CA LEU A 67 16.60 -9.26 -40.61
C LEU A 67 16.98 -9.04 -39.15
N ALA A 68 17.72 -7.96 -38.87
CA ALA A 68 17.77 -7.40 -37.55
C ALA A 68 16.34 -6.94 -37.23
N SER A 69 15.61 -7.75 -36.47
CA SER A 69 14.33 -7.34 -35.91
C SER A 69 14.58 -6.10 -35.07
N LEU A 70 14.03 -4.96 -35.48
CA LEU A 70 13.87 -3.83 -34.57
C LEU A 70 12.92 -4.32 -33.47
N VAL A 71 13.50 -4.75 -32.35
CA VAL A 71 12.73 -4.97 -31.13
C VAL A 71 12.28 -3.58 -30.68
N VAL A 72 11.05 -3.20 -31.03
CA VAL A 72 10.42 -1.99 -30.51
C VAL A 72 10.35 -2.15 -29.00
N ALA A 73 10.93 -1.19 -28.28
CA ALA A 73 10.78 -1.16 -26.83
C ALA A 73 9.33 -0.83 -26.48
N ALA A 74 8.70 -1.68 -25.69
CA ALA A 74 7.28 -1.54 -25.35
C ALA A 74 7.05 -1.82 -23.86
N PRO A 75 6.24 -0.98 -23.18
CA PRO A 75 5.88 -1.22 -21.79
C PRO A 75 5.02 -2.48 -21.72
N SER A 76 5.44 -3.45 -20.92
CA SER A 76 4.65 -4.66 -20.70
C SER A 76 4.80 -5.15 -19.27
N LEU A 77 3.67 -5.51 -18.67
CA LEU A 77 3.57 -5.89 -17.27
C LEU A 77 2.73 -7.16 -17.16
N SER A 78 3.09 -8.06 -16.26
CA SER A 78 2.20 -9.12 -15.83
C SER A 78 1.94 -9.03 -14.33
N VAL A 79 0.76 -9.47 -13.91
CA VAL A 79 0.35 -9.54 -12.52
C VAL A 79 -0.20 -10.93 -12.22
N SER A 80 0.26 -11.51 -11.12
CA SER A 80 -0.26 -12.75 -10.57
C SER A 80 -0.57 -12.60 -9.10
N VAL A 81 -1.49 -13.42 -8.60
CA VAL A 81 -1.80 -13.52 -7.18
C VAL A 81 -1.64 -14.97 -6.75
N SER A 82 -1.10 -15.18 -5.56
CA SER A 82 -0.98 -16.49 -4.92
C SER A 82 -1.48 -16.41 -3.48
N SER A 83 -2.00 -17.54 -2.98
CA SER A 83 -2.33 -17.73 -1.57
C SER A 83 -1.41 -18.82 -1.03
N SER A 84 -0.88 -18.62 0.18
CA SER A 84 -0.08 -19.64 0.87
C SER A 84 -0.89 -20.87 1.28
N HIS A 85 -2.22 -20.75 1.33
CA HIS A 85 -3.12 -21.81 1.73
C HIS A 85 -4.22 -22.03 0.69
N ALA A 86 -4.42 -23.29 0.28
CA ALA A 86 -5.51 -23.68 -0.60
C ALA A 86 -6.88 -23.66 0.12
N SER A 87 -6.89 -23.71 1.45
CA SER A 87 -8.09 -23.57 2.27
C SER A 87 -7.78 -22.82 3.56
N VAL A 88 -8.71 -21.98 4.00
CA VAL A 88 -8.61 -21.21 5.25
C VAL A 88 -9.90 -21.38 6.06
N ASN A 89 -9.76 -21.68 7.36
CA ASN A 89 -10.89 -21.89 8.28
C ASN A 89 -11.35 -20.59 8.98
N SER A 90 -10.77 -19.46 8.59
CA SER A 90 -11.14 -18.13 9.06
C SER A 90 -10.64 -17.09 8.06
N VAL A 91 -11.42 -16.05 7.83
CA VAL A 91 -10.98 -14.86 7.07
C VAL A 91 -9.71 -14.25 7.65
N ASN A 92 -9.47 -14.40 8.96
CA ASN A 92 -8.28 -13.88 9.62
C ASN A 92 -6.94 -14.48 9.13
N SER A 93 -7.00 -15.62 8.46
CA SER A 93 -5.81 -16.29 7.90
C SER A 93 -5.67 -16.08 6.40
N LEU A 94 -6.49 -15.20 5.80
CA LEU A 94 -6.46 -14.91 4.37
C LEU A 94 -5.35 -13.90 4.06
N HIS A 95 -4.19 -14.44 3.69
CA HIS A 95 -3.06 -13.67 3.18
C HIS A 95 -2.80 -14.06 1.73
N VAL A 96 -2.54 -13.06 0.90
CA VAL A 96 -2.19 -13.26 -0.51
C VAL A 96 -0.94 -12.47 -0.85
N THR A 97 -0.16 -13.00 -1.78
CA THR A 97 0.99 -12.31 -2.35
C THR A 97 0.65 -11.95 -3.80
N ALA A 98 0.74 -10.67 -4.12
CA ALA A 98 0.64 -10.18 -5.49
C ALA A 98 2.05 -10.01 -6.06
N THR A 99 2.29 -10.63 -7.21
CA THR A 99 3.58 -10.57 -7.90
C THR A 99 3.41 -9.78 -9.18
N ILE A 100 4.25 -8.77 -9.35
CA ILE A 100 4.32 -7.94 -10.56
C ILE A 100 5.63 -8.23 -11.25
N ILE A 101 5.57 -8.49 -12.56
CA ILE A 101 6.77 -8.74 -13.38
C ILE A 101 6.75 -7.79 -14.56
N ASN A 102 7.83 -7.03 -14.73
CA ASN A 102 8.05 -6.28 -15.97
C ASN A 102 8.46 -7.28 -17.07
N THR A 103 7.54 -7.55 -17.98
CA THR A 103 7.76 -8.45 -19.13
C THR A 103 8.23 -7.70 -20.37
N GLY A 104 8.33 -6.38 -20.28
CA GLY A 104 8.88 -5.53 -21.32
C GLY A 104 10.41 -5.46 -21.27
N ASN A 105 10.94 -4.66 -22.17
CA ASN A 105 12.38 -4.39 -22.33
C ASN A 105 12.75 -2.95 -21.95
N GLU A 106 11.85 -2.23 -21.30
CA GLU A 106 12.09 -0.88 -20.78
C GLU A 106 11.86 -0.80 -19.27
N ILE A 107 12.45 0.21 -18.63
CA ILE A 107 12.26 0.45 -17.21
C ILE A 107 10.85 1.02 -16.99
N LEU A 108 10.05 0.34 -16.16
CA LEU A 108 8.72 0.81 -15.81
C LEU A 108 8.76 1.62 -14.51
N ARG A 109 8.20 2.83 -14.57
CA ARG A 109 7.96 3.69 -13.40
C ARG A 109 6.47 3.67 -13.10
N LEU A 110 6.04 2.92 -12.10
CA LEU A 110 4.63 2.75 -11.75
C LEU A 110 4.29 3.62 -10.55
N LEU A 111 3.23 4.43 -10.64
CA LEU A 111 2.74 5.19 -9.49
C LEU A 111 2.22 4.25 -8.41
N ASN A 112 2.51 4.58 -7.15
CA ASN A 112 2.06 3.83 -5.99
C ASN A 112 0.60 4.14 -5.69
N ASP A 113 -0.30 3.71 -6.59
CA ASP A 113 -1.74 3.85 -6.44
C ASP A 113 -2.23 2.97 -5.28
N PRO A 114 -2.82 3.56 -4.22
CA PRO A 114 -3.43 2.80 -3.13
C PRO A 114 -4.48 1.79 -3.59
N SER A 115 -5.22 2.00 -4.68
CA SER A 115 -6.21 1.01 -5.17
C SER A 115 -5.60 -0.18 -5.90
N SER A 116 -4.35 -0.09 -6.34
CA SER A 116 -3.66 -1.18 -7.02
C SER A 116 -3.13 -2.23 -6.02
N VAL A 117 -2.66 -3.37 -6.53
CA VAL A 117 -1.99 -4.40 -5.71
C VAL A 117 -0.63 -3.94 -5.16
N MET A 118 -0.11 -2.78 -5.56
CA MET A 118 1.10 -2.19 -4.97
C MET A 118 0.79 -1.47 -3.64
N GLY A 119 -0.47 -1.15 -3.37
CA GLY A 119 -0.93 -0.43 -2.19
C GLY A 119 -0.94 -1.29 -0.92
N THR A 120 0.22 -1.56 -0.32
CA THR A 120 0.31 -2.34 0.93
C THR A 120 0.02 -1.52 2.19
N SER A 121 0.21 -0.20 2.13
CA SER A 121 0.01 0.71 3.28
C SER A 121 -1.45 0.98 3.62
N TRP A 122 -2.37 0.64 2.73
CA TRP A 122 -3.79 0.95 2.85
C TRP A 122 -4.63 -0.30 2.57
N GLU A 123 -5.69 -0.49 3.34
CA GLU A 123 -6.62 -1.61 3.19
C GLU A 123 -7.65 -1.34 2.08
N THR A 124 -7.22 -1.09 0.85
CA THR A 124 -8.11 -0.76 -0.28
C THR A 124 -8.67 -2.00 -0.99
N ASN A 125 -9.57 -1.77 -1.94
CA ASN A 125 -10.23 -2.80 -2.74
C ASN A 125 -9.38 -3.23 -3.95
N SER A 126 -8.16 -3.72 -3.69
CA SER A 126 -7.18 -4.10 -4.73
C SER A 126 -7.38 -5.50 -5.31
N PHE A 127 -8.33 -6.28 -4.77
CA PHE A 127 -8.63 -7.65 -5.19
C PHE A 127 -10.12 -7.83 -5.46
N ARG A 128 -10.45 -8.54 -6.53
CA ARG A 128 -11.81 -8.97 -6.84
C ARG A 128 -11.95 -10.45 -6.54
N PHE A 129 -13.00 -10.79 -5.82
CA PHE A 129 -13.35 -12.16 -5.48
C PHE A 129 -14.55 -12.62 -6.30
N VAL A 130 -14.53 -13.87 -6.75
CA VAL A 130 -15.65 -14.55 -7.41
C VAL A 130 -15.88 -15.89 -6.75
N LYS A 131 -17.10 -16.18 -6.30
CA LYS A 131 -17.41 -17.50 -5.77
C LYS A 131 -17.52 -18.52 -6.90
N ASN A 132 -16.86 -19.66 -6.78
CA ASN A 132 -16.99 -20.70 -7.79
C ASN A 132 -18.44 -21.19 -7.89
N GLY A 133 -19.01 -21.18 -9.10
CA GLY A 133 -20.40 -21.53 -9.36
C GLY A 133 -21.43 -20.41 -9.14
N SER A 134 -21.00 -19.18 -8.82
CA SER A 134 -21.89 -18.01 -8.74
C SER A 134 -21.16 -16.67 -8.91
N ASP A 135 -21.77 -15.64 -9.48
CA ASP A 135 -21.13 -14.30 -9.55
C ASP A 135 -21.15 -13.52 -8.22
N ALA A 136 -21.37 -14.20 -7.09
CA ALA A 136 -21.39 -13.58 -5.77
C ALA A 136 -19.98 -13.21 -5.31
N ALA A 137 -19.85 -12.00 -4.76
CA ALA A 137 -18.60 -11.47 -4.22
C ALA A 137 -18.78 -11.03 -2.76
N PRO A 138 -17.78 -11.24 -1.88
CA PRO A 138 -17.79 -10.75 -0.51
C PRO A 138 -17.91 -9.23 -0.46
N GLY A 139 -18.51 -8.72 0.62
CA GLY A 139 -18.64 -7.29 0.84
C GLY A 139 -17.29 -6.65 1.16
N PHE A 140 -16.91 -5.61 0.44
CA PHE A 140 -15.71 -4.83 0.78
C PHE A 140 -15.96 -3.98 2.04
N ARG A 141 -15.07 -4.10 3.02
CA ARG A 141 -15.06 -3.40 4.32
C ARG A 141 -13.78 -2.60 4.54
N GLY A 142 -12.91 -2.49 3.55
CA GLY A 142 -11.66 -1.74 3.68
C GLY A 142 -11.84 -0.22 3.58
N ALA A 143 -10.73 0.48 3.35
CA ALA A 143 -10.68 1.93 3.21
C ALA A 143 -10.94 2.37 1.75
N MET A 144 -11.70 3.45 1.59
CA MET A 144 -11.76 4.21 0.35
C MET A 144 -10.81 5.41 0.47
N VAL A 145 -9.90 5.56 -0.48
CA VAL A 145 -8.85 6.59 -0.44
C VAL A 145 -9.08 7.56 -1.60
N LYS A 146 -9.16 8.86 -1.29
CA LYS A 146 -9.07 9.90 -2.31
C LYS A 146 -7.60 10.08 -2.67
N TRP A 147 -7.22 9.73 -3.89
CA TRP A 147 -5.85 9.77 -4.38
C TRP A 147 -5.75 10.58 -5.68
N SER A 148 -4.59 11.19 -5.94
CA SER A 148 -4.32 11.99 -7.14
C SER A 148 -3.06 11.47 -7.83
N PRO A 149 -3.15 10.99 -9.09
CA PRO A 149 -1.98 10.58 -9.86
C PRO A 149 -1.00 11.73 -10.10
N THR A 150 -1.51 12.93 -10.33
CA THR A 150 -0.69 14.13 -10.58
C THR A 150 0.17 14.47 -9.36
N LEU A 151 -0.43 14.54 -8.17
CA LEU A 151 0.32 14.81 -6.94
C LEU A 151 1.30 13.68 -6.64
N ALA A 152 0.90 12.42 -6.86
CA ALA A 152 1.79 11.28 -6.67
C ALA A 152 3.03 11.35 -7.58
N ALA A 153 2.86 11.78 -8.83
CA ALA A 153 3.97 12.02 -9.75
C ALA A 153 4.87 13.18 -9.28
N GLU A 154 4.29 14.31 -8.82
CA GLU A 154 5.03 15.47 -8.32
C GLU A 154 5.91 15.14 -7.10
N ILE A 155 5.40 14.34 -6.16
CA ILE A 155 6.14 13.93 -4.96
C ILE A 155 7.01 12.69 -5.19
N ASN A 156 7.10 12.19 -6.42
CA ASN A 156 7.82 10.96 -6.79
C ASN A 156 7.39 9.69 -6.02
N ALA A 157 6.09 9.56 -5.71
CA ALA A 157 5.51 8.35 -5.11
C ALA A 157 5.33 7.23 -6.15
N MET A 158 6.44 6.69 -6.63
CA MET A 158 6.49 5.67 -7.67
C MET A 158 7.44 4.52 -7.30
N THR A 159 7.20 3.35 -7.88
CA THR A 159 8.09 2.20 -7.83
C THR A 159 8.68 1.98 -9.22
N THR A 160 10.00 1.84 -9.28
CA THR A 160 10.72 1.53 -10.52
C THR A 160 10.93 0.02 -10.62
N ILE A 161 10.61 -0.57 -11.77
CA ILE A 161 10.77 -1.99 -12.07
C ILE A 161 11.57 -2.13 -13.36
N GLU A 162 12.78 -2.66 -13.26
CA GLU A 162 13.65 -2.92 -14.40
C GLU A 162 13.11 -4.03 -15.32
N PRO A 163 13.57 -4.11 -16.57
CA PRO A 163 13.20 -5.21 -17.47
C PRO A 163 13.43 -6.59 -16.84
N ASN A 164 12.44 -7.47 -16.91
CA ASN A 164 12.43 -8.81 -16.29
C ASN A 164 12.56 -8.81 -14.76
N GLN A 165 12.46 -7.67 -14.08
CA GLN A 165 12.43 -7.61 -12.64
C GLN A 165 11.04 -8.02 -12.10
N THR A 166 11.08 -8.79 -11.02
CA THR A 166 9.91 -9.23 -10.26
C THR A 166 9.84 -8.47 -8.93
N VAL A 167 8.65 -8.02 -8.55
CA VAL A 167 8.37 -7.39 -7.26
C VAL A 167 7.15 -8.05 -6.63
N GLU A 168 7.25 -8.38 -5.35
CA GLU A 168 6.19 -9.03 -4.59
C GLU A 168 5.61 -8.10 -3.53
N PHE A 169 4.30 -8.18 -3.34
CA PHE A 169 3.55 -7.41 -2.38
C PHE A 169 2.65 -8.33 -1.56
N ASP A 170 2.95 -8.44 -0.27
CA ASP A 170 2.12 -9.21 0.67
C ASP A 170 0.92 -8.39 1.14
N HIS A 171 -0.24 -9.03 1.13
CA HIS A 171 -1.50 -8.44 1.55
C HIS A 171 -2.19 -9.32 2.58
N ASP A 172 -2.41 -8.73 3.75
CA ASP A 172 -3.36 -9.26 4.73
C ASP A 172 -4.78 -8.83 4.38
N LEU A 173 -5.65 -9.76 4.00
CA LEU A 173 -7.03 -9.47 3.58
C LEU A 173 -8.05 -9.68 4.72
N SER A 174 -7.59 -10.04 5.92
CA SER A 174 -8.41 -10.42 7.08
C SER A 174 -9.47 -9.39 7.49
N THR A 175 -9.17 -8.11 7.32
CA THR A 175 -9.99 -6.98 7.78
C THR A 175 -10.80 -6.31 6.67
N ARG A 176 -10.56 -6.69 5.41
CA ARG A 176 -11.01 -5.91 4.24
C ARG A 176 -12.21 -6.50 3.51
N TYR A 177 -12.51 -7.79 3.67
CA TYR A 177 -13.58 -8.48 2.93
C TYR A 177 -14.45 -9.34 3.85
N ASP A 178 -15.76 -9.18 3.74
CA ASP A 178 -16.78 -9.85 4.54
C ASP A 178 -17.48 -10.92 3.70
N PHE A 179 -17.22 -12.19 4.00
CA PHE A 179 -17.72 -13.34 3.26
C PHE A 179 -19.04 -13.89 3.84
N SER A 180 -19.53 -13.33 4.94
CA SER A 180 -20.70 -13.85 5.67
C SER A 180 -21.97 -13.95 4.84
N ASN A 181 -22.24 -12.93 4.02
CA ASN A 181 -23.41 -12.89 3.12
C ASN A 181 -23.32 -13.88 1.96
N VAL A 182 -22.10 -14.26 1.56
CA VAL A 182 -21.85 -15.13 0.40
C VAL A 182 -21.68 -16.59 0.84
N GLY A 183 -21.29 -16.82 2.09
CA GLY A 183 -21.13 -18.14 2.69
C GLY A 183 -19.83 -18.84 2.27
N ALA A 184 -19.55 -19.95 2.95
CA ALA A 184 -18.36 -20.77 2.74
C ALA A 184 -18.30 -21.35 1.31
N GLY A 185 -17.10 -21.74 0.90
CA GLY A 185 -16.85 -22.41 -0.38
C GLY A 185 -15.61 -21.92 -1.10
N PRO A 186 -15.38 -22.41 -2.33
CA PRO A 186 -14.26 -22.00 -3.17
C PRO A 186 -14.47 -20.60 -3.76
N PHE A 187 -13.44 -19.77 -3.72
CA PHE A 187 -13.38 -18.43 -4.29
C PHE A 187 -12.13 -18.26 -5.15
N ASP A 188 -12.30 -17.60 -6.28
CA ASP A 188 -11.20 -17.16 -7.14
C ASP A 188 -10.87 -15.69 -6.83
N ILE A 189 -9.59 -15.44 -6.61
CA ILE A 189 -9.02 -14.13 -6.30
C ILE A 189 -8.37 -13.58 -7.56
N HIS A 190 -8.81 -12.41 -7.98
CA HIS A 190 -8.25 -11.67 -9.10
C HIS A 190 -7.59 -10.39 -8.59
N ALA A 191 -6.33 -10.17 -8.96
CA ALA A 191 -5.68 -8.89 -8.76
C ALA A 191 -6.30 -7.82 -9.69
N GLN A 192 -6.35 -6.56 -9.24
CA GLN A 192 -6.52 -5.45 -10.18
C GLN A 192 -5.34 -5.40 -11.15
N ASP A 193 -5.63 -5.16 -12.42
CA ASP A 193 -4.70 -5.33 -13.55
C ASP A 193 -4.29 -4.01 -14.20
N THR A 194 -4.77 -2.88 -13.70
CA THR A 194 -4.54 -1.57 -14.30
C THR A 194 -3.62 -0.76 -13.40
N PHE A 195 -2.55 -0.23 -13.99
CA PHE A 195 -1.52 0.55 -13.32
C PHE A 195 -1.32 1.88 -14.05
N ILE A 196 -0.69 2.84 -13.38
CA ILE A 196 -0.33 4.13 -14.00
C ILE A 196 1.18 4.20 -14.13
N HIS A 197 1.66 4.16 -15.37
CA HIS A 197 3.07 4.26 -15.72
C HIS A 197 3.43 5.71 -16.08
N ILE A 198 4.58 6.20 -15.63
CA ILE A 198 5.15 7.48 -16.09
C ILE A 198 6.06 7.21 -17.27
N ASP A 199 5.66 7.66 -18.46
CA ASP A 199 6.42 7.49 -19.70
C ASP A 199 7.75 8.29 -19.70
N GLN A 200 8.54 8.12 -20.75
CA GLN A 200 9.82 8.84 -20.91
C GLN A 200 9.65 10.36 -21.00
N ALA A 201 8.48 10.85 -21.44
CA ALA A 201 8.14 12.26 -21.50
C ALA A 201 7.60 12.81 -20.16
N GLY A 202 7.43 11.95 -19.14
CA GLY A 202 6.94 12.32 -17.82
C GLY A 202 5.41 12.31 -17.69
N ASN A 203 4.68 11.77 -18.67
CA ASN A 203 3.22 11.74 -18.65
C ASN A 203 2.70 10.46 -17.98
N PRO A 204 1.61 10.54 -17.19
CA PRO A 204 0.93 9.36 -16.68
C PRO A 204 0.12 8.68 -17.78
N VAL A 205 0.42 7.41 -18.02
CA VAL A 205 -0.23 6.54 -19.00
C VAL A 205 -0.80 5.32 -18.29
N SER A 206 -2.04 4.96 -18.61
CA SER A 206 -2.64 3.72 -18.10
C SER A 206 -1.97 2.52 -18.76
N LEU A 207 -1.44 1.61 -17.95
CA LEU A 207 -0.82 0.37 -18.38
C LEU A 207 -1.65 -0.80 -17.86
N LYS A 208 -2.13 -1.63 -18.78
CA LYS A 208 -2.88 -2.84 -18.44
C LYS A 208 -1.94 -4.05 -18.40
N ALA A 209 -1.90 -4.73 -17.27
CA ALA A 209 -1.09 -5.93 -17.07
C ALA A 209 -1.77 -7.17 -17.67
N ALA A 210 -0.95 -8.09 -18.17
CA ALA A 210 -1.39 -9.45 -18.44
C ALA A 210 -1.66 -10.16 -17.10
N VAL A 211 -2.88 -10.65 -16.92
CA VAL A 211 -3.31 -11.32 -15.68
C VAL A 211 -3.06 -12.82 -15.79
N SER A 212 -2.40 -13.41 -14.80
CA SER A 212 -2.24 -14.86 -14.71
C SER A 212 -3.55 -15.56 -14.34
N THR A 213 -3.53 -16.90 -14.26
CA THR A 213 -4.61 -17.67 -13.64
C THR A 213 -4.90 -17.13 -12.23
N PRO A 214 -6.19 -16.98 -11.84
CA PRO A 214 -6.55 -16.51 -10.51
C PRO A 214 -6.11 -17.50 -9.43
N ALA A 215 -5.89 -17.02 -8.21
CA ALA A 215 -5.66 -17.89 -7.07
C ALA A 215 -7.00 -18.42 -6.55
N SER A 216 -7.15 -19.73 -6.45
CA SER A 216 -8.33 -20.34 -5.84
C SER A 216 -8.09 -20.64 -4.36
N VAL A 217 -9.00 -20.21 -3.49
CA VAL A 217 -8.98 -20.49 -2.05
C VAL A 217 -10.35 -20.99 -1.58
N THR A 218 -10.36 -22.03 -0.76
CA THR A 218 -11.60 -22.49 -0.11
C THR A 218 -11.76 -21.83 1.25
N MET A 219 -12.82 -21.05 1.41
CA MET A 219 -13.16 -20.36 2.66
C MET A 219 -14.10 -21.22 3.50
N GLY A 220 -13.76 -21.42 4.77
CA GLY A 220 -14.59 -22.12 5.77
C GLY A 220 -14.56 -21.43 7.14
N GLY A 221 -15.31 -21.97 8.09
CA GLY A 221 -15.33 -21.50 9.48
C GLY A 221 -15.80 -20.05 9.64
N SER A 222 -14.97 -19.18 10.23
CA SER A 222 -15.34 -17.78 10.48
C SER A 222 -15.24 -16.92 9.21
N LEU A 223 -16.40 -16.54 8.67
CA LEU A 223 -16.52 -15.82 7.39
C LEU A 223 -16.64 -14.29 7.52
N ASN A 224 -16.74 -13.79 8.76
CA ASN A 224 -16.83 -12.36 9.00
C ASN A 224 -15.40 -11.78 9.08
N ALA A 225 -15.14 -10.70 8.35
CA ALA A 225 -14.00 -9.85 8.66
C ALA A 225 -14.25 -9.21 10.03
N VAL A 226 -13.52 -9.67 11.04
CA VAL A 226 -13.50 -8.98 12.32
C VAL A 226 -12.59 -7.78 12.12
N ARG A 227 -13.15 -6.58 12.03
CA ARG A 227 -12.39 -5.36 12.31
C ARG A 227 -12.02 -5.43 13.79
N THR A 228 -10.93 -6.12 14.14
CA THR A 228 -10.20 -5.76 15.34
C THR A 228 -9.85 -4.30 15.14
N THR A 229 -10.32 -3.45 16.04
CA THR A 229 -10.16 -2.00 16.02
C THR A 229 -8.70 -1.56 16.20
N VAL A 230 -7.74 -2.36 15.73
CA VAL A 230 -6.43 -1.87 15.32
C VAL A 230 -6.64 -1.10 14.01
N ARG A 231 -7.39 0.00 14.11
CA ARG A 231 -7.28 1.09 13.14
C ARG A 231 -5.79 1.32 12.99
N SER A 232 -5.25 1.12 11.79
CA SER A 232 -3.93 1.65 11.43
C SER A 232 -3.84 3.03 12.08
N ALA A 233 -2.79 3.30 12.86
CA ALA A 233 -2.72 4.50 13.70
C ALA A 233 -3.04 5.79 12.91
N LYS A 234 -2.90 5.76 11.58
CA LYS A 234 -3.33 6.79 10.63
C LYS A 234 -4.83 7.13 10.64
N PHE A 235 -5.72 6.19 10.97
CA PHE A 235 -7.17 6.39 11.00
C PHE A 235 -7.80 6.29 12.39
N ALA A 236 -7.00 6.13 13.45
CA ALA A 236 -7.48 6.35 14.81
C ALA A 236 -8.08 7.75 14.93
N LYS A 237 -9.27 7.86 15.52
CA LYS A 237 -9.89 9.16 15.80
C LYS A 237 -8.93 9.90 16.75
N ARG A 238 -8.24 10.92 16.27
CA ARG A 238 -7.27 11.69 17.07
C ARG A 238 -7.98 12.81 17.82
N ALA A 239 -7.41 13.18 18.96
CA ALA A 239 -7.79 14.42 19.62
C ALA A 239 -7.57 15.59 18.64
N LYS A 240 -8.57 16.48 18.53
CA LYS A 240 -8.39 17.77 17.89
C LYS A 240 -8.11 18.78 19.01
N PHE A 241 -7.07 19.58 18.82
CA PHE A 241 -6.66 20.57 19.80
C PHE A 241 -7.12 21.95 19.33
N ASN A 242 -7.69 22.73 20.26
CA ASN A 242 -7.98 24.14 20.06
C ASN A 242 -7.17 24.89 21.13
N ASP A 243 -6.26 25.76 20.70
CA ASP A 243 -5.40 26.58 21.55
C ASP A 243 -4.55 25.80 22.58
N CYS A 244 -4.17 24.56 22.27
CA CYS A 244 -3.22 23.79 23.09
C CYS A 244 -1.78 24.10 22.67
N SER A 245 -0.89 24.27 23.64
CA SER A 245 0.56 24.27 23.38
C SER A 245 1.05 22.86 23.02
N ALA A 246 2.20 22.77 22.33
CA ALA A 246 2.80 21.48 21.95
C ALA A 246 3.04 20.53 23.13
N ALA A 247 3.34 21.07 24.32
CA ALA A 247 3.47 20.26 25.55
C ALA A 247 2.11 19.68 25.97
N GLN A 248 1.05 20.50 25.96
CA GLN A 248 -0.32 20.03 26.28
C GLN A 248 -0.81 19.00 25.27
N GLU A 249 -0.53 19.17 23.97
CA GLU A 249 -0.89 18.18 22.96
C GLU A 249 -0.19 16.84 23.23
N THR A 250 1.10 16.87 23.59
CA THR A 250 1.88 15.69 23.95
C THR A 250 1.28 14.98 25.17
N ASP A 251 0.98 15.72 26.22
CA ASP A 251 0.38 15.18 27.45
C ASP A 251 -1.01 14.57 27.16
N ILE A 252 -1.84 15.23 26.35
CA ILE A 252 -3.15 14.69 25.97
C ILE A 252 -3.00 13.41 25.15
N ASN A 253 -2.07 13.36 24.21
CA ASN A 253 -1.83 12.14 23.43
C ASN A 253 -1.38 10.97 24.33
N ASN A 254 -0.49 11.23 25.29
CA ASN A 254 -0.07 10.24 26.28
C ASN A 254 -1.26 9.78 27.16
N ALA A 255 -2.09 10.73 27.60
CA ALA A 255 -3.28 10.45 28.40
C ALA A 255 -4.32 9.62 27.63
N VAL A 256 -4.54 9.91 26.34
CA VAL A 256 -5.45 9.15 25.46
C VAL A 256 -4.97 7.70 25.33
N SER A 257 -3.67 7.48 25.17
CA SER A 257 -3.07 6.14 25.12
C SER A 257 -3.33 5.37 26.42
N ALA A 258 -3.00 5.98 27.56
CA ALA A 258 -3.21 5.37 28.87
C ALA A 258 -4.69 5.08 29.17
N ALA A 259 -5.58 6.04 28.86
CA ALA A 259 -7.02 5.89 29.03
C ALA A 259 -7.59 4.76 28.17
N SER A 260 -7.11 4.61 26.93
CA SER A 260 -7.51 3.52 26.03
C SER A 260 -7.10 2.16 26.62
N SER A 261 -5.89 2.03 27.16
CA SER A 261 -5.45 0.79 27.83
C SER A 261 -6.32 0.46 29.05
N LEU A 262 -6.66 1.47 29.87
CA LEU A 262 -7.52 1.28 31.04
C LEU A 262 -8.95 0.86 30.65
N ALA A 263 -9.53 1.49 29.62
CA ALA A 263 -10.86 1.15 29.13
C ALA A 263 -10.91 -0.29 28.60
N THR A 264 -9.91 -0.70 27.81
CA THR A 264 -9.78 -2.09 27.32
C THR A 264 -9.65 -3.08 28.49
N ALA A 265 -8.82 -2.77 29.49
CA ALA A 265 -8.67 -3.63 30.65
C ALA A 265 -9.98 -3.73 31.48
N ALA A 266 -10.72 -2.64 31.61
CA ALA A 266 -12.02 -2.62 32.28
C ALA A 266 -13.07 -3.45 31.51
N PHE A 267 -13.12 -3.31 30.19
CA PHE A 267 -14.01 -4.10 29.33
C PHE A 267 -13.72 -5.60 29.44
N ASN A 268 -12.44 -5.99 29.34
CA ASN A 268 -12.02 -7.39 29.46
C ASN A 268 -12.36 -7.97 30.84
N TYR A 269 -12.22 -7.16 31.90
CA TYR A 269 -12.61 -7.55 33.26
C TYR A 269 -14.12 -7.80 33.35
N LEU A 270 -14.95 -6.88 32.88
CA LEU A 270 -16.42 -7.02 32.88
C LEU A 270 -16.87 -8.23 32.04
N LYS A 271 -16.26 -8.47 30.89
CA LYS A 271 -16.57 -9.62 30.03
C LYS A 271 -16.23 -10.96 30.69
N SER A 272 -15.15 -11.01 31.47
CA SER A 272 -14.69 -12.26 32.12
C SER A 272 -15.33 -12.53 33.48
N HIS A 273 -16.01 -11.54 34.08
CA HIS A 273 -16.58 -11.65 35.43
C HIS A 273 -18.08 -11.34 35.42
N THR A 274 -18.88 -12.36 35.19
CA THR A 274 -20.35 -12.28 35.13
C THR A 274 -21.03 -12.51 36.48
N THR A 275 -20.31 -12.33 37.57
CA THR A 275 -20.77 -12.54 38.95
C THR A 275 -20.27 -11.44 39.88
N THR A 276 -20.79 -11.41 41.11
CA THR A 276 -20.40 -10.42 42.14
C THR A 276 -18.90 -10.50 42.44
N THR A 277 -18.23 -9.36 42.34
CA THR A 277 -16.81 -9.21 42.68
C THR A 277 -16.58 -7.88 43.41
N PRO A 278 -15.58 -7.79 44.30
CA PRO A 278 -15.31 -6.56 45.06
C PRO A 278 -15.10 -5.34 44.17
N ARG A 279 -14.39 -5.50 43.04
CA ARG A 279 -14.14 -4.40 42.10
C ARG A 279 -15.41 -3.92 41.40
N TYR A 280 -16.32 -4.82 41.00
CA TYR A 280 -17.61 -4.39 40.47
C TYR A 280 -18.44 -3.68 41.53
N THR A 281 -18.57 -4.26 42.72
CA THR A 281 -19.42 -3.71 43.78
C THR A 281 -18.93 -2.37 44.32
N ASN A 282 -17.61 -2.14 44.31
CA ASN A 282 -17.02 -0.88 44.76
C ASN A 282 -17.45 0.32 43.91
N TRP A 283 -17.66 0.12 42.60
CA TRP A 283 -17.96 1.21 41.67
C TRP A 283 -19.42 1.23 41.21
N PHE A 284 -20.07 0.06 41.15
CA PHE A 284 -21.41 -0.10 40.57
C PHE A 284 -22.44 -0.69 41.54
N GLY A 285 -22.04 -0.94 42.80
CA GLY A 285 -22.93 -1.47 43.84
C GLY A 285 -23.29 -2.95 43.63
N THR A 286 -24.38 -3.38 44.28
CA THR A 286 -24.83 -4.78 44.22
C THR A 286 -24.98 -5.29 42.80
N PHE A 287 -24.43 -6.49 42.55
CA PHE A 287 -24.47 -7.13 41.25
C PHE A 287 -25.92 -7.37 40.81
N ASP A 288 -26.20 -6.99 39.58
CA ASP A 288 -27.46 -7.21 38.88
C ASP A 288 -27.10 -7.47 37.41
N SER A 289 -27.67 -8.52 36.81
CA SER A 289 -27.28 -8.96 35.47
C SER A 289 -27.63 -7.93 34.39
N GLY A 290 -28.75 -7.22 34.53
CA GLY A 290 -29.15 -6.15 33.61
C GLY A 290 -28.22 -4.94 33.69
N ARG A 291 -27.89 -4.51 34.91
CA ARG A 291 -26.92 -3.44 35.16
C ARG A 291 -25.52 -3.83 34.68
N HIS A 292 -25.09 -5.07 34.91
CA HIS A 292 -23.80 -5.57 34.44
C HIS A 292 -23.70 -5.54 32.91
N SER A 293 -24.75 -5.94 32.20
CA SER A 293 -24.81 -5.85 30.75
C SER A 293 -24.66 -4.41 30.26
N THR A 294 -25.36 -3.47 30.92
CA THR A 294 -25.29 -2.02 30.62
C THR A 294 -23.90 -1.45 30.89
N VAL A 295 -23.27 -1.81 32.02
CA VAL A 295 -21.91 -1.37 32.34
C VAL A 295 -20.91 -1.94 31.32
N THR A 296 -21.06 -3.21 30.94
CA THR A 296 -20.21 -3.85 29.94
C THR A 296 -20.32 -3.17 28.58
N SER A 297 -21.53 -2.80 28.14
CA SER A 297 -21.72 -2.09 26.87
C SER A 297 -21.12 -0.67 26.90
N ASN A 298 -21.19 0.02 28.03
CA ASN A 298 -20.58 1.36 28.18
C ASN A 298 -19.05 1.35 28.05
N PHE A 299 -18.39 0.26 28.43
CA PHE A 299 -16.93 0.12 28.34
C PHE A 299 -16.46 -0.53 27.02
N GLN A 300 -17.36 -0.83 26.09
CA GLN A 300 -16.99 -1.43 24.82
C GLN A 300 -16.17 -0.44 23.97
N VAL A 301 -14.86 -0.68 23.88
CA VAL A 301 -13.87 0.09 23.10
C VAL A 301 -13.45 -0.60 21.81
#